data_AF-A0A841UMJ0-F1
#
_entry.id   AF-A0A841UMJ0-F1
#
_cell.length_a   1.000
_cell.length_b   1.000
_cell.length_c   1.000
_cell.angle_alpha   90.00
_cell.angle_beta   90.00
_cell.angle_gamma   90.00
#
_symmetry.space_group_name_H-M   'P 1'
#
loop_
_entity.id
_entity.type
_entity.pdbx_description
1 polymer ?
#
loop_
_entity_poly.entity_id
_entity_poly.type
_entity_poly.pdbx_seq_one_letter_code
_entity_poly.pdbx_strand_id
1 'polypeptide(L)'
;MTRATETATLTLYEEDFYLWLKTTAEQLKKGQFAEVDLDNLIEEIESMGRSERHALKSLLTRLLEHLLKLTYWQSERDRNGNHWNGEINNFRAEIQDLLEDSPSLKPYLREIFEPSYHTALEAVRKKMGLSPGGLPSQIIFNLEQVLDNQWLPIDWE
;
A
#
# COMPACT_ATOMS: atom_id res chain seq x y z
N MET A 1 -8.12 -33.85 41.45
CA MET A 1 -6.85 -33.58 40.73
C MET A 1 -7.04 -32.28 39.96
N THR A 2 -6.59 -31.17 40.54
CA THR A 2 -6.82 -29.82 40.02
C THR A 2 -5.79 -29.53 38.93
N ARG A 3 -6.27 -29.26 37.72
CA ARG A 3 -5.44 -28.86 36.57
C ARG A 3 -4.96 -27.42 36.83
N ALA A 4 -3.66 -27.24 37.08
CA ALA A 4 -3.06 -25.93 37.19
C ALA A 4 -3.11 -25.26 35.80
N THR A 5 -3.78 -24.12 35.72
CA THR A 5 -3.65 -23.17 34.61
C THR A 5 -2.31 -22.46 34.75
N GLU A 6 -1.36 -22.77 33.86
CA GLU A 6 -0.21 -21.92 33.61
C GLU A 6 -0.72 -20.57 33.11
N THR A 7 -0.57 -19.55 33.95
CA THR A 7 -0.86 -18.17 33.58
C THR A 7 0.33 -17.73 32.72
N ALA A 8 0.14 -17.65 31.39
CA ALA A 8 1.15 -17.08 30.50
C ALA A 8 1.46 -15.67 30.99
N THR A 9 2.72 -15.42 31.36
CA THR A 9 3.19 -14.09 31.74
C THR A 9 3.26 -13.29 30.46
N LEU A 10 2.49 -12.20 30.37
CA LEU A 10 2.52 -11.32 29.20
C LEU A 10 3.93 -10.73 29.07
N THR A 11 4.45 -10.71 27.86
CA THR A 11 5.76 -10.14 27.56
C THR A 11 5.67 -8.61 27.56
N LEU A 12 6.79 -7.90 27.78
CA LEU A 12 6.81 -6.43 27.67
C LEU A 12 6.32 -5.95 26.29
N TYR A 13 6.56 -6.76 25.25
CA TYR A 13 6.02 -6.56 23.91
C TYR A 13 4.49 -6.48 23.88
N GLU A 14 3.80 -7.36 24.60
CA GLU A 14 2.33 -7.40 24.67
C GLU A 14 1.74 -6.34 25.63
N GLU A 15 2.45 -6.03 26.71
CA GLU A 15 1.97 -5.10 27.75
C GLU A 15 2.19 -3.62 27.39
N ASP A 16 3.37 -3.29 26.86
CA ASP A 16 3.75 -1.94 26.45
C ASP A 16 4.73 -1.97 25.28
N PHE A 17 4.17 -2.09 24.08
CA PHE A 17 4.91 -2.14 22.82
C PHE A 17 5.90 -0.97 22.64
N TYR A 18 5.53 0.24 23.06
CA TYR A 18 6.40 1.41 22.91
C TYR A 18 7.60 1.32 23.84
N LEU A 19 7.39 0.92 25.10
CA LEU A 19 8.47 0.67 26.04
C LEU A 19 9.35 -0.50 25.60
N TRP A 20 8.78 -1.57 25.06
CA TRP A 20 9.53 -2.68 24.46
C TRP A 20 10.44 -2.17 23.33
N LEU A 21 9.90 -1.40 22.37
CA LEU A 21 10.68 -0.88 21.24
C LEU A 21 11.85 0.01 21.71
N LYS A 22 11.61 0.87 22.70
CA LYS A 22 12.66 1.70 23.33
C LYS A 22 13.73 0.85 24.02
N THR A 23 13.31 -0.17 24.77
CA THR A 23 14.20 -1.07 25.51
C THR A 23 15.06 -1.89 24.56
N THR A 24 14.45 -2.54 23.56
CA THR A 24 15.14 -3.30 22.51
C THR A 24 16.16 -2.44 21.78
N ALA A 25 15.81 -1.20 21.41
CA ALA A 25 16.74 -0.27 20.77
C ALA A 25 17.93 0.11 21.68
N GLU A 26 17.73 0.26 22.98
CA GLU A 26 18.82 0.53 23.92
C GLU A 26 19.74 -0.66 24.13
N GLN A 27 19.19 -1.88 24.24
CA GLN A 27 19.96 -3.12 24.35
C GLN A 27 20.84 -3.32 23.13
N LEU A 28 20.30 -3.12 21.92
CA LEU A 28 21.06 -3.16 20.66
C LEU A 28 22.20 -2.13 20.65
N LYS A 29 21.95 -0.89 21.07
CA LYS A 29 22.98 0.17 21.15
C LYS A 29 24.10 -0.15 22.14
N LYS A 30 23.78 -0.82 23.24
CA LYS A 30 24.74 -1.21 24.29
C LYS A 30 25.43 -2.55 23.98
N GLY A 31 25.06 -3.24 22.90
CA GLY A 31 25.60 -4.56 22.54
C GLY A 31 25.11 -5.69 23.47
N GLN A 32 24.00 -5.49 24.18
CA GLN A 32 23.41 -6.46 25.11
C GLN A 32 22.55 -7.49 24.36
N PHE A 33 23.12 -8.16 23.35
CA PHE A 33 22.35 -9.04 22.44
C PHE A 33 21.68 -10.22 23.15
N ALA A 34 22.23 -10.67 24.28
CA ALA A 34 21.65 -11.76 25.07
C ALA A 34 20.33 -11.37 25.79
N GLU A 35 20.07 -10.07 25.93
CA GLU A 35 18.85 -9.54 26.57
C GLU A 35 17.78 -9.14 25.54
N VAL A 36 18.11 -9.16 24.24
CA VAL A 36 17.20 -8.81 23.16
C VAL A 36 16.18 -9.92 22.97
N ASP A 37 14.92 -9.54 22.97
CA ASP A 37 13.80 -10.38 22.55
C ASP A 37 13.83 -10.58 21.03
N LEU A 38 14.66 -11.53 20.60
CA LEU A 38 14.99 -11.76 19.20
C LEU A 38 13.78 -12.20 18.37
N ASP A 39 12.89 -13.01 18.93
CA ASP A 39 11.73 -13.54 18.19
C ASP A 39 10.77 -12.41 17.81
N ASN A 40 10.38 -11.56 18.78
CA ASN A 40 9.53 -10.40 18.53
C ASN A 40 10.24 -9.35 17.65
N LEU A 41 11.56 -9.17 17.79
CA LEU A 41 12.31 -8.25 16.93
C LEU A 41 12.33 -8.71 15.46
N ILE A 42 12.55 -10.00 15.21
CA ILE A 42 12.51 -10.56 13.86
C ILE A 42 11.12 -10.40 13.26
N GLU A 43 10.08 -10.74 14.03
CA GLU A 43 8.70 -10.58 13.59
C GLU A 43 8.41 -9.13 13.17
N GLU A 44 8.85 -8.15 13.95
CA GLU A 44 8.64 -6.73 13.62
C GLU A 44 9.42 -6.27 12.38
N ILE A 45 10.66 -6.71 12.21
CA ILE A 45 11.43 -6.38 10.99
C ILE A 45 10.74 -6.97 9.74
N GLU A 46 10.23 -8.20 9.83
CA GLU A 46 9.45 -8.80 8.75
C GLU A 46 8.10 -8.12 8.55
N SER A 47 7.44 -7.70 9.64
CA SER A 47 6.16 -6.98 9.62
C SER A 47 6.29 -5.64 8.88
N MET A 48 7.40 -4.91 9.12
CA MET A 48 7.70 -3.65 8.46
C MET A 48 7.81 -3.82 6.94
N GLY A 49 8.59 -4.80 6.48
CA GLY A 49 8.73 -5.09 5.04
C GLY A 49 7.41 -5.51 4.39
N ARG A 50 6.57 -6.29 5.09
CA ARG A 50 5.20 -6.61 4.61
C ARG A 50 4.34 -5.35 4.49
N SER A 51 4.41 -4.46 5.48
CA SER A 51 3.62 -3.23 5.53
C SER A 51 3.94 -2.28 4.39
N GLU A 52 5.22 -2.07 4.06
CA GLU A 52 5.62 -1.25 2.90
C GLU A 52 5.12 -1.81 1.57
N ARG A 53 5.22 -3.14 1.38
CA ARG A 53 4.66 -3.81 0.19
C ARG A 53 3.14 -3.61 0.10
N HIS A 54 2.43 -3.76 1.20
CA HIS A 54 0.99 -3.52 1.23
C HIS A 54 0.63 -2.06 0.94
N ALA A 55 1.38 -1.10 1.50
CA ALA A 55 1.20 0.32 1.23
C ALA A 55 1.38 0.63 -0.26
N LEU A 56 2.48 0.16 -0.88
CA LEU A 56 2.74 0.35 -2.30
C LEU A 56 1.62 -0.20 -3.18
N LYS A 57 1.14 -1.42 -2.89
CA LYS A 57 0.02 -2.03 -3.62
C LYS A 57 -1.27 -1.24 -3.46
N SER A 58 -1.57 -0.76 -2.26
CA SER A 58 -2.74 0.06 -1.97
C SER A 58 -2.72 1.38 -2.74
N LEU A 59 -1.58 2.08 -2.69
CA LEU A 59 -1.37 3.34 -3.42
C LEU A 59 -1.50 3.16 -4.93
N LEU A 60 -0.84 2.15 -5.49
CA LEU A 60 -0.94 1.86 -6.93
C LEU A 60 -2.38 1.54 -7.34
N THR A 61 -3.09 0.75 -6.55
CA THR A 61 -4.49 0.40 -6.85
C THR A 61 -5.38 1.65 -6.83
N ARG A 62 -5.21 2.54 -5.84
CA ARG A 62 -5.96 3.81 -5.73
C ARG A 62 -5.64 4.76 -6.88
N LEU A 63 -4.37 4.86 -7.27
CA LEU A 63 -3.93 5.63 -8.42
C LEU A 63 -4.62 5.15 -9.70
N LEU A 64 -4.55 3.84 -9.96
CA LEU A 64 -5.20 3.21 -11.11
C LEU A 64 -6.72 3.42 -11.08
N GLU A 65 -7.36 3.34 -9.91
CA GLU A 65 -8.80 3.58 -9.77
C GLU A 65 -9.16 4.99 -10.26
N HIS A 66 -8.41 6.02 -9.86
CA HIS A 66 -8.71 7.40 -10.27
C HIS A 66 -8.41 7.66 -11.74
N LEU A 67 -7.35 7.08 -12.28
CA LEU A 67 -7.07 7.13 -13.72
C LEU A 67 -8.20 6.48 -14.53
N LEU A 68 -8.68 5.31 -14.10
CA LEU A 68 -9.81 4.61 -14.74
C LEU A 68 -11.12 5.38 -14.59
N LYS A 69 -11.38 6.04 -13.45
CA LYS A 69 -12.53 6.94 -13.31
C LYS A 69 -12.45 8.10 -14.30
N LEU A 70 -11.29 8.74 -14.43
CA LEU A 70 -11.11 9.79 -15.42
C LEU A 70 -11.40 9.26 -16.82
N THR A 71 -10.88 8.09 -17.21
CA THR A 71 -11.11 7.52 -18.54
C THR A 71 -12.57 7.19 -18.81
N TYR A 72 -13.24 6.46 -17.90
CA TYR A 72 -14.52 5.83 -18.20
C TYR A 72 -15.74 6.53 -17.60
N TRP A 73 -15.59 7.27 -16.51
CA TRP A 73 -16.73 7.86 -15.79
C TRP A 73 -17.05 9.28 -16.27
N GLN A 74 -17.35 9.40 -17.56
CA GLN A 74 -17.57 10.68 -18.24
C GLN A 74 -18.65 11.54 -17.56
N SER A 75 -19.76 10.93 -17.12
CA SER A 75 -20.88 11.66 -16.49
C SER A 75 -20.53 12.36 -15.17
N GLU A 76 -19.52 11.87 -14.44
CA GLU A 76 -19.08 12.44 -13.16
C GLU A 76 -17.80 13.28 -13.30
N ARG A 77 -17.18 13.28 -14.48
CA ARG A 77 -15.88 13.91 -14.73
C ARG A 77 -15.94 15.43 -14.53
N ASP A 78 -16.98 16.10 -15.01
CA ASP A 78 -17.09 17.57 -14.91
C ASP A 78 -17.11 18.06 -13.47
N ARG A 79 -17.75 17.30 -12.58
CA ARG A 79 -17.87 17.64 -11.16
C ARG A 79 -16.67 17.22 -10.33
N ASN A 80 -16.08 16.06 -10.64
CA ASN A 80 -15.10 15.42 -9.77
C ASN A 80 -13.67 15.38 -10.36
N GLY A 81 -13.49 15.71 -11.64
CA GLY A 81 -12.23 15.55 -12.36
C GLY A 81 -11.05 16.26 -11.70
N ASN A 82 -11.26 17.50 -11.23
CA ASN A 82 -10.24 18.25 -10.50
C ASN A 82 -9.83 17.58 -9.19
N HIS A 83 -10.79 17.04 -8.44
CA HIS A 83 -10.51 16.30 -7.21
C HIS A 83 -9.77 15.00 -7.50
N TRP A 84 -10.20 14.23 -8.50
CA TRP A 84 -9.51 13.00 -8.91
C TRP A 84 -8.10 13.27 -9.42
N ASN A 85 -7.88 14.38 -10.14
CA ASN A 85 -6.54 14.80 -10.55
C ASN A 85 -5.64 15.13 -9.36
N GLY A 86 -6.19 15.82 -8.35
CA GLY A 86 -5.48 16.06 -7.08
C GLY A 86 -5.06 14.76 -6.39
N GLU A 87 -5.98 13.80 -6.28
CA GLU A 87 -5.69 12.48 -5.69
C GLU A 87 -4.64 11.69 -6.51
N ILE A 88 -4.70 11.76 -7.84
CA ILE A 88 -3.70 11.13 -8.72
C ILE A 88 -2.30 11.66 -8.42
N ASN A 89 -2.16 12.99 -8.32
CA ASN A 89 -0.86 13.60 -8.02
C ASN A 89 -0.37 13.22 -6.62
N ASN A 90 -1.26 13.16 -5.62
CA ASN A 90 -0.92 12.72 -4.28
C ASN A 90 -0.40 11.28 -4.28
N PHE A 91 -1.11 10.34 -4.93
CA PHE A 91 -0.67 8.94 -4.96
C PHE A 91 0.64 8.75 -5.74
N ARG A 92 0.86 9.51 -6.82
CA ARG A 92 2.15 9.48 -7.52
C ARG A 92 3.29 9.94 -6.62
N ALA A 93 3.09 11.03 -5.88
CA ALA A 93 4.07 11.53 -4.92
C ALA A 93 4.35 10.50 -3.81
N GLU A 94 3.31 9.96 -3.17
CA GLU A 94 3.46 8.94 -2.12
C GLU A 94 4.16 7.67 -2.62
N ILE A 95 3.86 7.22 -3.84
CA ILE A 95 4.57 6.08 -4.46
C ILE A 95 6.03 6.44 -4.71
N GLN A 96 6.32 7.64 -5.21
CA GLN A 96 7.67 8.08 -5.48
C GLN A 96 8.50 8.14 -4.19
N ASP A 97 7.98 8.78 -3.13
CA ASP A 97 8.64 8.87 -1.82
C ASP A 97 8.96 7.47 -1.28
N LEU A 98 7.99 6.55 -1.32
CA LEU A 98 8.20 5.17 -0.86
C LEU A 98 9.25 4.40 -1.68
N LEU A 99 9.40 4.68 -2.97
CA LEU A 99 10.43 4.07 -3.82
C LEU A 99 11.80 4.75 -3.71
N GLU A 100 11.85 5.99 -3.22
CA GLU A 100 13.08 6.69 -2.86
C GLU A 100 13.63 6.17 -1.55
N ASP A 101 12.77 5.99 -0.54
CA ASP A 101 13.13 5.40 0.75
C ASP A 101 13.49 3.91 0.63
N SER A 102 12.74 3.17 -0.20
CA SER A 102 12.90 1.72 -0.40
C SER A 102 13.04 1.33 -1.89
N PRO A 103 14.20 1.61 -2.54
CA PRO A 103 14.40 1.33 -3.98
C PRO A 103 14.27 -0.15 -4.37
N SER A 104 14.46 -1.06 -3.42
CA SER A 104 14.27 -2.50 -3.58
C SER A 104 12.81 -2.90 -3.85
N LEU A 105 11.84 -2.00 -3.67
CA LEU A 105 10.44 -2.22 -4.00
C LEU A 105 10.11 -2.01 -5.49
N LYS A 106 11.01 -1.44 -6.30
CA LYS A 106 10.78 -1.21 -7.74
C LYS A 106 10.45 -2.49 -8.54
N PRO A 107 11.11 -3.65 -8.31
CA PRO A 107 10.72 -4.91 -8.95
C PRO A 107 9.30 -5.34 -8.53
N TYR A 108 8.98 -5.19 -7.25
CA TYR A 108 7.65 -5.54 -6.72
C TYR A 108 6.55 -4.65 -7.32
N LEU A 109 6.80 -3.36 -7.53
CA LEU A 109 5.87 -2.46 -8.23
C LEU A 109 5.47 -3.00 -9.62
N ARG A 110 6.45 -3.52 -10.37
CA ARG A 110 6.21 -4.13 -11.70
C ARG A 110 5.39 -5.41 -11.58
N GLU A 111 5.71 -6.25 -10.60
CA GLU A 111 4.99 -7.51 -10.34
C GLU A 111 3.51 -7.27 -10.04
N ILE A 112 3.19 -6.25 -9.25
CA ILE A 112 1.82 -5.99 -8.80
C ILE A 112 0.99 -5.12 -9.75
N PHE A 113 1.58 -4.59 -10.83
CA PHE A 113 0.89 -3.65 -11.72
C PHE A 113 -0.41 -4.23 -12.30
N GLU A 114 -0.32 -5.36 -12.99
CA GLU A 114 -1.48 -6.03 -13.60
C GLU A 114 -2.54 -6.47 -12.57
N PRO A 115 -2.19 -7.15 -11.47
CA PRO A 115 -3.15 -7.46 -10.40
C PRO A 115 -3.84 -6.23 -9.80
N SER A 116 -3.11 -5.13 -9.63
CA SER A 116 -3.65 -3.87 -9.08
C SER A 116 -4.57 -3.19 -10.08
N TYR A 117 -4.24 -3.24 -11.38
CA TYR A 117 -5.09 -2.74 -12.45
C TYR A 117 -6.44 -3.45 -12.48
N HIS A 118 -6.46 -4.78 -12.45
CA HIS A 118 -7.71 -5.53 -12.44
C HIS A 118 -8.53 -5.27 -11.17
N THR A 119 -7.87 -5.14 -10.02
CA THR A 119 -8.52 -4.79 -8.75
C THR A 119 -9.19 -3.41 -8.86
N ALA A 120 -8.47 -2.41 -9.37
CA ALA A 120 -8.97 -1.07 -9.58
C ALA A 120 -10.13 -1.02 -10.60
N LEU A 121 -10.02 -1.76 -11.71
CA LEU A 121 -11.06 -1.86 -12.72
C LEU A 121 -12.38 -2.41 -12.15
N GLU A 122 -12.31 -3.48 -11.35
CA GLU A 122 -13.50 -4.03 -10.69
C GLU A 122 -14.07 -3.05 -9.66
N ALA A 123 -13.23 -2.30 -8.95
CA ALA A 123 -13.69 -1.26 -8.03
C ALA A 123 -14.44 -0.14 -8.76
N VAL A 124 -13.90 0.36 -9.88
CA VAL A 124 -14.56 1.38 -10.71
C VAL A 124 -15.87 0.85 -11.29
N ARG A 125 -15.86 -0.37 -11.85
CA ARG A 125 -17.06 -1.02 -12.40
C ARG A 125 -18.18 -1.08 -11.37
N LYS A 126 -17.88 -1.50 -10.13
CA LYS A 126 -18.84 -1.54 -9.02
C LYS A 126 -19.36 -0.14 -8.66
N LYS A 127 -18.48 0.86 -8.58
CA LYS A 127 -18.87 2.25 -8.27
C LYS A 127 -19.78 2.85 -9.33
N MET A 128 -19.55 2.51 -10.60
CA MET A 128 -20.39 2.92 -11.73
C MET A 128 -21.70 2.11 -11.85
N GLY A 129 -21.90 1.07 -11.03
CA GLY A 129 -23.07 0.20 -11.10
C GLY A 129 -23.14 -0.66 -12.36
N LEU A 130 -21.99 -0.95 -13.00
CA LEU A 130 -21.93 -1.71 -14.24
C LEU A 130 -21.87 -3.22 -13.99
N SER A 131 -22.45 -4.00 -14.91
CA SER A 131 -22.36 -5.46 -14.89
C SER A 131 -20.93 -5.95 -15.19
N PRO A 132 -20.59 -7.21 -14.83
CA PRO A 132 -19.35 -7.84 -15.27
C PRO A 132 -19.24 -7.76 -16.81
N GLY A 133 -18.20 -7.07 -17.31
CA GLY A 133 -18.01 -6.80 -18.75
C GLY A 133 -18.41 -5.39 -19.22
N GLY A 134 -18.98 -4.54 -18.36
CA GLY A 134 -19.34 -3.16 -18.70
C GLY A 134 -18.15 -2.21 -18.94
N LEU A 135 -16.92 -2.66 -18.63
CA LEU A 135 -15.67 -1.98 -18.97
C LEU A 135 -14.69 -2.99 -19.58
N PRO A 136 -13.84 -2.57 -20.56
CA PRO A 136 -12.83 -3.45 -21.17
C PRO A 136 -11.89 -4.04 -20.11
N SER A 137 -11.66 -5.34 -20.17
CA SER A 137 -10.72 -6.04 -19.28
C SER A 137 -9.25 -5.90 -19.70
N GLN A 138 -8.99 -5.42 -20.93
CA GLN A 138 -7.65 -5.15 -21.41
C GLN A 138 -7.03 -3.99 -20.63
N ILE A 139 -5.74 -4.13 -20.32
CA ILE A 139 -4.94 -3.05 -19.75
C ILE A 139 -4.69 -2.01 -20.84
N ILE A 140 -5.10 -0.76 -20.59
CA ILE A 140 -4.94 0.35 -21.54
C ILE A 140 -3.85 1.36 -21.13
N PHE A 141 -3.21 1.15 -19.98
CA PHE A 141 -2.11 1.99 -19.48
C PHE A 141 -0.86 1.15 -19.29
N ASN A 142 0.32 1.72 -19.51
CA ASN A 142 1.57 1.13 -19.02
C ASN A 142 2.00 1.77 -17.70
N LEU A 143 2.93 1.13 -16.99
CA LEU A 143 3.40 1.62 -15.69
C LEU A 143 4.08 3.00 -15.79
N GLU A 144 4.79 3.28 -16.89
CA GLU A 144 5.47 4.55 -17.10
C GLU A 144 4.47 5.71 -17.18
N GLN A 145 3.39 5.54 -17.95
CA GLN A 145 2.28 6.50 -18.05
C GLN A 145 1.61 6.72 -16.68
N VAL A 146 1.31 5.62 -15.97
CA VAL A 146 0.62 5.68 -14.68
C VAL A 146 1.42 6.50 -13.67
N LEU A 147 2.75 6.41 -13.69
CA LEU A 147 3.64 7.13 -12.78
C LEU A 147 4.07 8.51 -13.30
N ASP A 148 3.83 8.84 -14.57
CA ASP A 148 4.21 10.13 -15.15
C ASP A 148 3.30 11.26 -14.65
N ASN A 149 3.87 12.19 -13.87
CA ASN A 149 3.18 13.36 -13.33
C ASN A 149 2.62 14.30 -14.40
N GLN A 150 3.09 14.23 -15.65
CA GLN A 150 2.61 15.05 -16.77
C GLN A 150 1.55 14.33 -17.62
N TRP A 151 1.25 13.07 -17.32
CA TRP A 151 0.32 12.28 -18.11
C TRP A 151 -1.03 12.11 -17.40
N LEU A 152 -2.11 12.25 -18.18
CA LEU A 152 -3.47 11.88 -17.82
C LEU A 152 -4.14 11.16 -19.00
N PRO A 153 -5.08 10.22 -18.76
CA PRO A 153 -5.75 9.47 -19.81
C PRO A 153 -6.95 10.23 -20.40
N ILE A 154 -6.83 11.56 -20.49
CA ILE A 154 -7.81 12.48 -21.04
C ILE A 154 -7.06 13.65 -21.68
N ASP A 155 -7.52 14.09 -22.85
CA ASP A 155 -7.07 15.34 -23.44
C ASP A 155 -7.88 16.48 -22.82
N TRP A 156 -7.23 17.42 -22.13
CA TRP A 156 -7.86 18.67 -21.72
C TRP A 156 -7.79 19.64 -22.91
N GLU A 157 -8.92 19.86 -23.61
CA GLU A 157 -9.06 20.94 -24.59
C GLU A 157 -9.20 22.32 -23.92
#